data_AF-A0A531L2F1-F1
#
_entry.id   AF-A0A531L2F1-F1
#
_cell.length_a   1.000
_cell.length_b   1.000
_cell.length_c   1.000
_cell.angle_alpha   90.00
_cell.angle_beta   90.00
_cell.angle_gamma   90.00
#
_symmetry.space_group_name_H-M   'P 1'
#
loop_
_entity.id
_entity.type
_entity.pdbx_description
1 polymer ?
#
loop_
_entity_poly.entity_id
_entity_poly.type
_entity_poly.pdbx_seq_one_letter_code
_entity_poly.pdbx_strand_id
1 'polypeptide(L)'
;MASRFGLSVALATPFDASGQIAILSMITQARACLGTGCSSATLFGTTGEGASIGTAERRTVTEAMLAAGIPAHRLVAGVLVDAAEDAAEQARHALQCGVRNILLAPP
;
A
#
# COMPACT_ATOMS: atom_id res chain seq x y z
N MET A 1 -7.81 18.40 -17.83
CA MET A 1 -6.38 18.01 -17.80
C MET A 1 -6.23 16.87 -16.81
N ALA A 2 -5.61 15.76 -17.18
CA ALA A 2 -5.25 14.73 -16.21
C ALA A 2 -4.26 15.33 -15.20
N SER A 3 -4.53 15.20 -13.90
CA SER A 3 -3.58 15.64 -12.88
C SER A 3 -2.33 14.76 -12.94
N ARG A 4 -1.15 15.36 -12.73
CA ARG A 4 0.10 14.58 -12.64
C ARG A 4 0.02 13.64 -11.44
N PHE A 5 0.73 12.51 -11.52
CA PHE A 5 0.81 11.52 -10.43
C PHE A 5 1.31 12.12 -9.10
N GLY A 6 2.23 13.09 -9.18
CA GLY A 6 2.76 13.79 -8.02
C GLY A 6 3.81 12.97 -7.25
N LEU A 7 4.06 13.35 -6.00
CA LEU A 7 4.99 12.64 -5.11
C LEU A 7 4.23 11.53 -4.37
N SER A 8 4.60 10.27 -4.60
CA SER A 8 4.12 9.15 -3.78
C SER A 8 5.19 8.76 -2.77
N VAL A 9 4.85 8.73 -1.49
CA VAL A 9 5.76 8.19 -0.47
C VAL A 9 5.78 6.67 -0.54
N ALA A 10 6.96 6.05 -0.66
CA ALA A 10 7.10 4.62 -0.44
C ALA A 10 7.09 4.35 1.07
N LEU A 11 5.98 3.82 1.60
CA LEU A 11 5.85 3.59 3.04
C LEU A 11 6.65 2.36 3.46
N ALA A 12 7.40 2.49 4.55
CA ALA A 12 7.88 1.33 5.30
C ALA A 12 6.70 0.61 5.97
N THR A 13 6.79 -0.70 6.12
CA THR A 13 5.83 -1.52 6.88
C THR A 13 6.38 -1.71 8.28
N PRO A 14 5.83 -1.03 9.31
CA PRO A 14 6.31 -1.20 10.66
C PRO A 14 5.81 -2.53 11.24
N PHE A 15 6.65 -3.18 12.03
CA PHE A 15 6.32 -4.40 12.77
C PHE A 15 6.47 -4.17 14.28
N ASP A 16 5.66 -4.85 15.08
CA ASP A 16 5.81 -4.86 16.53
C ASP A 16 6.84 -5.90 17.00
N ALA A 17 7.07 -5.99 18.32
CA ALA A 17 8.03 -6.93 18.90
C ALA A 17 7.66 -8.41 18.69
N SER A 18 6.42 -8.71 18.28
CA SER A 18 5.96 -10.05 17.92
C SER A 18 6.09 -10.35 16.43
N GLY A 19 6.58 -9.39 15.64
CA GLY A 19 6.71 -9.50 14.18
C GLY A 19 5.39 -9.31 13.43
N GLN A 20 4.33 -8.84 14.09
CA GLN A 20 3.07 -8.52 13.42
C GLN A 20 3.09 -7.09 12.89
N ILE A 21 2.39 -6.84 11.79
CA ILE A 21 2.31 -5.49 11.21
C ILE A 21 1.65 -4.54 12.21
N ALA A 22 2.36 -3.47 12.58
CA ALA A 22 1.88 -2.41 13.45
C ALA A 22 0.99 -1.43 12.66
N ILE A 23 -0.24 -1.85 12.35
CA ILE A 23 -1.18 -1.14 11.47
C ILE A 23 -1.40 0.33 11.87
N LEU A 24 -1.58 0.61 13.16
CA LEU A 24 -1.79 1.98 13.65
C LEU A 24 -0.59 2.90 13.38
N SER A 25 0.62 2.37 13.53
CA SER A 25 1.87 3.08 13.21
C SER A 25 1.95 3.34 11.71
N MET A 26 1.57 2.37 10.88
CA MET A 26 1.56 2.51 9.43
C MET A 26 0.55 3.59 8.96
N ILE A 27 -0.65 3.62 9.55
CA ILE A 27 -1.67 4.66 9.29
C ILE A 27 -1.15 6.04 9.69
N THR A 28 -0.49 6.14 10.85
CA THR A 28 0.09 7.40 11.34
C THR A 28 1.16 7.91 10.39
N GLN A 29 2.06 7.04 9.91
CA GLN A 29 3.07 7.37 8.89
C GLN A 29 2.42 7.86 7.60
N ALA A 30 1.40 7.15 7.10
CA ALA A 30 0.68 7.53 5.89
C ALA A 30 0.04 8.92 6.01
N ARG A 31 -0.64 9.18 7.13
CA ARG A 31 -1.27 10.48 7.40
C ARG A 31 -0.25 11.61 7.50
N ALA A 32 0.87 11.38 8.16
CA ALA A 32 1.94 12.37 8.26
C ALA A 32 2.47 12.75 6.87
N CYS A 33 2.82 11.77 6.04
CA CYS A 33 3.36 12.03 4.70
C CYS A 33 2.34 12.71 3.77
N LEU A 34 1.08 12.28 3.81
CA LEU A 34 0.00 12.92 3.04
C LEU A 34 -0.30 14.34 3.55
N GLY A 35 -0.18 14.57 4.84
CA GLY A 35 -0.34 15.89 5.47
C GLY A 35 0.79 16.85 5.16
N THR A 36 2.00 16.35 4.86
CA THR A 36 3.17 17.17 4.51
C THR A 36 3.38 17.35 2.99
N GLY A 37 2.40 16.95 2.16
CA GLY A 37 2.36 17.28 0.74
C GLY A 37 2.60 16.11 -0.22
N CYS A 38 2.74 14.88 0.27
CA CYS A 38 2.70 13.72 -0.63
C CYS A 38 1.31 13.60 -1.27
N SER A 39 1.28 13.38 -2.57
CA SER A 39 0.05 13.18 -3.35
C SER A 39 -0.57 11.82 -3.07
N SER A 40 0.27 10.81 -2.82
CA SER A 40 -0.17 9.45 -2.50
C SER A 40 0.82 8.73 -1.58
N ALA A 41 0.40 7.57 -1.08
CA ALA A 41 1.21 6.63 -0.33
C ALA A 41 1.22 5.26 -1.02
N THR A 42 2.42 4.75 -1.29
CA THR A 42 2.64 3.42 -1.86
C THR A 42 2.79 2.40 -0.75
N LEU A 43 1.87 1.44 -0.73
CA LEU A 43 1.87 0.28 0.18
C LEU A 43 2.65 -0.87 -0.46
N PHE A 44 3.29 -1.70 0.36
CA PHE A 44 3.89 -2.97 -0.05
C PHE A 44 4.89 -2.86 -1.22
N GLY A 45 5.55 -1.71 -1.38
CA GLY A 45 6.70 -1.57 -2.29
C GLY A 45 7.97 -2.18 -1.68
N THR A 46 9.12 -1.99 -2.32
CA THR A 46 10.40 -2.54 -1.84
C THR A 46 10.75 -1.98 -0.45
N THR A 47 10.59 -0.67 -0.26
CA THR A 47 10.73 0.00 1.05
C THR A 47 9.74 -0.52 2.09
N GLY A 48 8.57 -0.97 1.66
CA GLY A 48 7.53 -1.55 2.52
C GLY A 48 7.70 -3.06 2.71
N GLU A 49 8.85 -3.62 2.35
CA GLU A 49 9.13 -5.06 2.41
C GLU A 49 8.09 -5.92 1.70
N GLY A 50 7.56 -5.44 0.57
CA GLY A 50 6.41 -6.05 -0.11
C GLY A 50 6.55 -7.53 -0.45
N ALA A 51 7.78 -8.02 -0.70
CA ALA A 51 8.07 -9.43 -0.95
C ALA A 51 7.92 -10.32 0.30
N SER A 52 7.96 -9.72 1.49
CA SER A 52 7.84 -10.40 2.79
C SER A 52 6.40 -10.41 3.33
N ILE A 53 5.49 -9.64 2.75
CA ILE A 53 4.11 -9.49 3.25
C ILE A 53 3.15 -10.41 2.50
N GLY A 54 2.46 -11.28 3.25
CA GLY A 54 1.48 -12.21 2.70
C GLY A 54 0.22 -11.55 2.15
N THR A 55 -0.49 -12.25 1.28
CA THR A 55 -1.74 -11.74 0.65
C THR A 55 -2.80 -11.37 1.69
N ALA A 56 -2.97 -12.17 2.75
CA ALA A 56 -3.95 -11.86 3.81
C ALA A 56 -3.59 -10.58 4.57
N GLU A 57 -2.31 -10.40 4.93
CA GLU A 57 -1.82 -9.20 5.61
C GLU A 57 -2.00 -7.94 4.75
N ARG A 58 -1.71 -8.04 3.44
CA ARG A 58 -1.94 -6.98 2.45
C ARG A 58 -3.41 -6.53 2.44
N ARG A 59 -4.36 -7.47 2.52
CA ARG A 59 -5.80 -7.15 2.59
C ARG A 59 -6.13 -6.39 3.87
N THR A 60 -5.76 -6.94 5.02
CA THR A 60 -5.99 -6.33 6.34
C THR A 60 -5.44 -4.91 6.41
N VAL A 61 -4.21 -4.68 5.94
CA VAL A 61 -3.60 -3.34 5.94
C VAL A 61 -4.36 -2.39 5.01
N THR A 62 -4.70 -2.81 3.80
CA THR A 62 -5.40 -1.96 2.82
C THR A 62 -6.77 -1.54 3.36
N GLU A 63 -7.55 -2.48 3.88
CA GLU A 63 -8.86 -2.21 4.46
C GLU A 63 -8.75 -1.30 5.69
N ALA A 64 -7.75 -1.50 6.55
CA ALA A 64 -7.52 -0.64 7.72
C ALA A 64 -7.16 0.80 7.33
N MET A 65 -6.36 1.00 6.27
CA MET A 65 -6.04 2.34 5.75
C MET A 65 -7.30 3.08 5.29
N LEU A 66 -8.18 2.38 4.58
CA LEU A 66 -9.45 2.92 4.08
C LEU A 66 -10.43 3.20 5.22
N ALA A 67 -10.55 2.28 6.18
CA ALA A 67 -11.37 2.47 7.38
C ALA A 67 -10.88 3.65 8.23
N ALA A 68 -9.57 3.90 8.23
CA ALA A 68 -8.97 5.09 8.84
C ALA A 68 -9.21 6.37 8.01
N GLY A 69 -9.96 6.34 6.91
CA GLY A 69 -10.33 7.51 6.13
C GLY A 69 -9.24 8.01 5.16
N ILE A 70 -8.20 7.22 4.89
CA ILE A 70 -7.25 7.54 3.82
C ILE A 70 -7.96 7.28 2.48
N PRO A 71 -8.11 8.27 1.60
CA PRO A 71 -8.85 8.07 0.36
C PRO A 71 -8.15 7.06 -0.55
N ALA A 72 -8.91 6.10 -1.11
CA ALA A 72 -8.35 5.06 -1.98
C ALA A 72 -7.56 5.61 -3.18
N HIS A 73 -7.97 6.76 -3.73
CA HIS A 73 -7.27 7.42 -4.83
C HIS A 73 -5.89 8.00 -4.45
N ARG A 74 -5.59 8.11 -3.15
CA ARG A 74 -4.27 8.48 -2.62
C ARG A 74 -3.44 7.27 -2.19
N LEU A 75 -3.92 6.05 -2.41
CA LEU A 75 -3.14 4.84 -2.20
C LEU A 75 -2.61 4.33 -3.53
N VAL A 76 -1.44 3.71 -3.48
CA VAL A 76 -0.84 2.92 -4.56
C VAL A 76 -0.53 1.54 -3.98
N ALA A 77 -0.95 0.46 -4.63
CA ALA A 77 -0.66 -0.89 -4.16
C ALA A 77 0.55 -1.47 -4.91
N GLY A 78 1.63 -1.74 -4.19
CA GLY A 78 2.79 -2.47 -4.70
C GLY A 78 2.48 -3.96 -4.82
N VAL A 79 2.79 -4.56 -5.96
CA VAL A 79 2.70 -5.99 -6.25
C VAL A 79 4.12 -6.47 -6.55
N LEU A 80 4.73 -7.09 -5.55
CA LEU A 80 6.13 -7.54 -5.53
C LEU A 80 6.14 -9.06 -5.34
N VAL A 81 5.51 -9.77 -6.28
CA VAL A 81 5.43 -11.23 -6.31
C VAL A 81 5.64 -11.71 -7.74
N ASP A 82 6.36 -12.81 -7.91
CA ASP A 82 6.73 -13.33 -9.23
C ASP A 82 5.63 -14.21 -9.83
N ALA A 83 4.84 -14.84 -8.97
CA ALA A 83 3.71 -15.67 -9.38
C ALA A 83 2.59 -14.80 -9.96
N ALA A 84 2.28 -14.99 -11.24
CA ALA A 84 1.28 -14.20 -11.95
C ALA A 84 -0.14 -14.29 -11.34
N GLU A 85 -0.50 -15.46 -10.79
CA GLU A 85 -1.78 -15.65 -10.12
C GLU A 85 -1.87 -14.82 -8.83
N ASP A 86 -0.83 -14.84 -8.01
CA ASP A 86 -0.75 -14.00 -6.80
C ASP A 86 -0.74 -12.51 -7.14
N ALA A 87 -0.01 -12.12 -8.19
CA ALA A 87 0.02 -10.75 -8.67
C ALA A 87 -1.38 -10.27 -9.10
N ALA A 88 -2.10 -11.09 -9.87
CA ALA A 88 -3.47 -10.80 -10.30
C ALA A 88 -4.42 -10.69 -9.11
N GLU A 89 -4.30 -11.59 -8.12
CA GLU A 89 -5.13 -11.58 -6.92
C GLU A 89 -4.92 -10.32 -6.07
N GLN A 90 -3.66 -9.94 -5.83
CA GLN A 90 -3.31 -8.75 -5.08
C GLN A 90 -3.77 -7.46 -5.78
N ALA A 91 -3.60 -7.39 -7.11
CA ALA A 91 -4.09 -6.26 -7.91
C ALA A 91 -5.63 -6.19 -7.90
N ARG A 92 -6.31 -7.32 -8.07
CA ARG A 92 -7.78 -7.41 -8.05
C ARG A 92 -8.35 -6.90 -6.73
N HIS A 93 -7.78 -7.32 -5.61
CA HIS A 93 -8.19 -6.86 -4.29
C HIS A 93 -8.04 -5.33 -4.15
N ALA A 94 -6.88 -4.78 -4.51
CA ALA A 94 -6.63 -3.33 -4.46
C ALA A 94 -7.64 -2.55 -5.30
N LEU A 95 -7.93 -3.02 -6.52
CA LEU A 95 -8.92 -2.40 -7.41
C LEU A 95 -10.35 -2.46 -6.84
N GLN A 96 -10.76 -3.58 -6.22
CA GLN A 96 -12.06 -3.71 -5.54
C GLN A 96 -12.20 -2.74 -4.36
N CYS A 97 -11.09 -2.47 -3.67
CA CYS A 97 -10.99 -1.46 -2.63
C CYS A 97 -10.99 0.00 -3.17
N GLY A 98 -11.02 0.20 -4.49
CA GLY A 98 -11.01 1.51 -5.13
C GLY A 98 -9.61 2.12 -5.30
N VAL A 99 -8.54 1.38 -4.98
CA VAL A 99 -7.15 1.80 -5.22
C VAL A 99 -6.87 1.67 -6.71
N ARG A 100 -6.64 2.81 -7.39
CA ARG A 100 -6.56 2.84 -8.86
C ARG A 100 -5.14 2.73 -9.43
N ASN A 101 -4.13 2.88 -8.58
CA ASN A 101 -2.74 2.83 -9.00
C ASN A 101 -2.10 1.54 -8.48
N ILE A 102 -1.63 0.70 -9.41
CA ILE A 102 -0.89 -0.53 -9.10
C ILE A 102 0.56 -0.33 -9.53
N LEU A 103 1.49 -0.60 -8.61
CA LEU A 103 2.93 -0.64 -8.89
C LEU A 103 3.33 -2.11 -9.00
N LEU A 104 3.47 -2.61 -10.23
CA LEU A 104 3.90 -3.97 -10.49
C LEU A 104 5.41 -4.01 -10.68
N ALA A 105 6.12 -4.75 -9.83
CA ALA A 105 7.55 -4.99 -10.02
C ALA A 105 7.77 -6.00 -11.16
N PRO A 106 8.86 -5.87 -11.95
CA PRO A 106 9.28 -6.94 -12.85
C PRO A 106 9.56 -8.23 -12.06
N PRO A 107 9.18 -9.41 -12.60
CA PRO A 107 9.62 -10.69 -12.07
C PRO A 107 11.11 -10.95 -12.35
#